data_AF-A0A7K4WZ63-F1
#
_entry.id   AF-A0A7K4WZ63-F1
#
_cell.length_a   1.000
_cell.length_b   1.000
_cell.length_c   1.000
_cell.angle_alpha   90.00
_cell.angle_beta   90.00
_cell.angle_gamma   90.00
#
_symmetry.space_group_name_H-M   'P 1'
#
loop_
_entity.id
_entity.type
_entity.pdbx_description
1 polymer ?
#
loop_
_entity_poly.entity_id
_entity_poly.type
_entity_poly.pdbx_seq_one_letter_code
_entity_poly.pdbx_strand_id
1 'polypeptide(L)'
;TAVMSWVQAAVSRSNEDIFDEDADEMYLLQKEWNSTMKKRLKEGYRDGVEAGKELALQKGFNQGYRHGAELMITCGQFKGTLNALLSWCHFNGHDSALSKIKNLLDVVGKHEEDVLKYLNSTEELPHLRHVLDSVEDMDLNQTASAGTEYNEVTDGKQEDGGSSDVNICRNNGEAGSLQSECGKANLCTDPERSTLAWVKKQTVWLVEQLGLPLDILHHVQQL
;
A
#
# COMPACT_ATOMS: atom_id res chain seq x y z
N THR A 1 89.18 -26.51 7.29
CA THR A 1 88.22 -26.59 6.17
C THR A 1 87.20 -25.50 6.38
N ALA A 2 87.36 -24.36 5.72
CA ALA A 2 86.52 -23.18 5.95
C ALA A 2 85.20 -23.35 5.20
N VAL A 3 84.10 -23.44 5.95
CA VAL A 3 82.74 -23.46 5.40
C VAL A 3 82.47 -22.05 4.86
N MET A 4 82.15 -21.94 3.57
CA MET A 4 82.02 -20.65 2.89
C MET A 4 80.88 -19.83 3.53
N SER A 5 81.18 -18.58 3.89
CA SER A 5 80.29 -17.60 4.55
C SER A 5 78.91 -17.46 3.87
N TRP A 6 78.84 -17.68 2.55
CA TRP A 6 77.59 -17.59 1.79
C TRP A 6 76.62 -18.74 2.10
N VAL A 7 77.14 -19.90 2.51
CA VAL A 7 76.34 -21.05 2.95
C VAL A 7 75.69 -20.74 4.31
N GLN A 8 76.37 -20.00 5.18
CA GLN A 8 75.84 -19.60 6.49
C GLN A 8 74.82 -18.46 6.36
N ALA A 9 74.99 -17.58 5.37
CA ALA A 9 73.99 -16.57 5.01
C ALA A 9 72.73 -17.19 4.36
N ALA A 10 72.88 -18.28 3.61
CA ALA A 10 71.74 -19.00 3.02
C ALA A 10 70.94 -19.81 4.05
N VAL A 11 71.61 -20.38 5.06
CA VAL A 11 70.97 -21.15 6.14
C VAL A 11 70.29 -20.26 7.19
N SER A 12 70.76 -19.02 7.40
CA SER A 12 70.16 -18.10 8.38
C SER A 12 68.93 -17.35 7.84
N ARG A 13 68.51 -17.62 6.60
CA ARG A 13 67.37 -16.96 5.93
C ARG A 13 66.17 -17.88 5.75
N SER A 14 66.06 -18.92 6.59
CA SER A 14 64.87 -19.76 6.66
C SER A 14 63.87 -19.18 7.65
N ASN A 15 62.69 -18.81 7.15
CA ASN A 15 61.42 -18.56 7.86
C ASN A 15 60.97 -17.11 8.02
N GLU A 16 61.26 -16.25 7.06
CA GLU A 16 60.44 -15.03 6.87
C GLU A 16 59.86 -15.16 5.47
N ASP A 17 58.63 -15.64 5.40
CA ASP A 17 57.85 -15.69 4.17
C ASP A 17 57.52 -14.24 3.79
N ILE A 18 58.32 -13.68 2.89
CA ILE A 18 58.25 -12.26 2.50
C ILE A 18 57.04 -11.99 1.59
N PHE A 19 56.40 -13.04 1.08
CA PHE A 19 55.20 -12.97 0.25
C PHE A 19 54.15 -13.91 0.84
N ASP A 20 53.32 -13.38 1.73
CA ASP A 20 52.08 -14.05 2.15
C ASP A 20 51.09 -14.02 0.98
N GLU A 21 51.24 -14.98 0.07
CA GLU A 21 50.39 -15.15 -1.13
C GLU A 21 48.91 -15.31 -0.74
N ASP A 22 48.64 -15.85 0.46
CA ASP A 22 47.31 -16.06 1.02
C ASP A 22 46.72 -14.80 1.69
N ALA A 23 47.55 -13.85 2.15
CA ALA A 23 47.06 -12.58 2.71
C ALA A 23 46.32 -11.74 1.68
N ASP A 24 46.81 -11.73 0.43
CA ASP A 24 46.15 -11.01 -0.66
C ASP A 24 44.82 -11.69 -1.05
N GLU A 25 44.75 -13.02 -1.05
CA GLU A 25 43.51 -13.76 -1.32
C GLU A 25 42.49 -13.59 -0.17
N MET A 26 42.91 -13.68 1.08
CA MET A 26 42.06 -13.47 2.25
C MET A 26 41.50 -12.04 2.30
N TYR A 27 42.32 -11.04 1.96
CA TYR A 27 41.89 -9.65 1.87
C TYR A 27 40.86 -9.44 0.75
N LEU A 28 41.06 -10.08 -0.41
CA LEU A 28 40.09 -10.06 -1.52
C LEU A 28 38.76 -10.70 -1.11
N LEU A 29 38.79 -11.88 -0.49
CA LEU A 29 37.61 -12.56 0.03
C LEU A 29 36.85 -11.70 1.05
N GLN A 30 37.56 -11.07 1.98
CA GLN A 30 36.97 -10.18 2.98
C GLN A 30 36.36 -8.92 2.34
N LYS A 31 36.99 -8.37 1.30
CA LYS A 31 36.46 -7.24 0.53
C LYS A 31 35.19 -7.61 -0.23
N GLU A 32 35.18 -8.76 -0.90
CA GLU A 32 34.02 -9.27 -1.63
C GLU A 32 32.85 -9.58 -0.69
N TRP A 33 33.13 -10.21 0.46
CA TRP A 33 32.15 -10.46 1.51
C TRP A 33 31.52 -9.15 2.00
N ASN A 34 32.35 -8.16 2.36
CA ASN A 34 31.87 -6.85 2.81
C ASN A 34 31.06 -6.11 1.75
N SER A 35 31.49 -6.17 0.48
CA SER A 35 30.76 -5.58 -0.64
C SER A 35 29.40 -6.24 -0.84
N THR A 36 29.36 -7.57 -0.81
CA THR A 36 28.15 -8.38 -0.98
C THR A 36 27.17 -8.12 0.16
N MET A 37 27.67 -8.06 1.40
CA MET A 37 26.84 -7.79 2.58
C MET A 37 26.24 -6.38 2.53
N LYS A 38 27.04 -5.36 2.18
CA LYS A 38 26.53 -3.99 1.98
C LYS A 38 25.49 -3.92 0.88
N LYS A 39 25.70 -4.64 -0.22
CA LYS A 39 24.75 -4.71 -1.34
C LYS A 39 23.43 -5.33 -0.89
N ARG A 40 23.47 -6.48 -0.20
CA ARG A 40 22.26 -7.15 0.29
C ARG A 40 21.46 -6.30 1.28
N LEU A 41 22.13 -5.53 2.13
CA LEU A 41 21.45 -4.64 3.08
C LEU A 41 20.73 -3.49 2.37
N LYS A 42 21.35 -2.88 1.36
CA LYS A 42 20.73 -1.84 0.52
C LYS A 42 19.57 -2.39 -0.31
N GLU A 43 19.76 -3.57 -0.91
CA GLU A 43 18.72 -4.24 -1.69
C GLU A 43 17.51 -4.60 -0.81
N GLY A 44 17.74 -5.18 0.38
CA GLY A 44 16.67 -5.51 1.31
C GLY A 44 15.87 -4.29 1.79
N TYR A 45 16.53 -3.15 2.02
CA TYR A 45 15.83 -1.90 2.36
C TYR A 45 14.94 -1.42 1.21
N ARG A 46 15.48 -1.37 -0.01
CA ARG A 46 14.72 -0.95 -1.20
C ARG A 46 13.53 -1.88 -1.45
N ASP A 47 13.75 -3.18 -1.37
CA ASP A 47 12.70 -4.18 -1.57
C ASP A 47 11.62 -4.07 -0.48
N GLY A 48 12.00 -3.79 0.78
CA GLY A 48 11.06 -3.55 1.87
C GLY A 48 10.22 -2.29 1.70
N VAL A 49 10.82 -1.19 1.23
CA VAL A 49 10.10 0.06 0.92
C VAL A 49 9.12 -0.17 -0.23
N GLU A 50 9.55 -0.84 -1.29
CA GLU A 50 8.69 -1.12 -2.44
C GLU A 50 7.53 -2.04 -2.07
N ALA A 51 7.80 -3.13 -1.34
CA ALA A 51 6.75 -4.02 -0.84
C ALA A 51 5.74 -3.29 0.07
N GLY A 52 6.23 -2.35 0.90
CA GLY A 52 5.37 -1.50 1.73
C GLY A 52 4.46 -0.57 0.91
N LYS A 53 5.00 0.06 -0.12
CA LYS A 53 4.23 0.92 -1.06
C LYS A 53 3.16 0.11 -1.77
N GLU A 54 3.52 -1.04 -2.32
CA GLU A 54 2.59 -1.93 -3.03
C GLU A 54 1.47 -2.42 -2.10
N LEU A 55 1.81 -2.86 -0.89
CA LEU A 55 0.82 -3.30 0.10
C LEU A 55 -0.16 -2.18 0.48
N ALA A 56 0.36 -0.98 0.75
CA ALA A 56 -0.46 0.17 1.11
C ALA A 56 -1.38 0.59 -0.04
N LEU A 57 -0.86 0.61 -1.27
CA LEU A 57 -1.61 0.90 -2.49
C LEU A 57 -2.73 -0.11 -2.72
N GLN A 58 -2.42 -1.41 -2.66
CA GLN A 58 -3.39 -2.47 -2.87
C GLN A 58 -4.50 -2.44 -1.80
N LYS A 59 -4.14 -2.17 -0.55
CA LYS A 59 -5.11 -2.04 0.54
C LYS A 59 -6.04 -0.84 0.31
N GLY A 60 -5.48 0.31 -0.07
CA GLY A 60 -6.26 1.51 -0.42
C GLY A 60 -7.19 1.27 -1.61
N PHE A 61 -6.68 0.63 -2.66
CA PHE A 61 -7.47 0.26 -3.84
C PHE A 61 -8.63 -0.68 -3.47
N ASN A 62 -8.36 -1.76 -2.75
CA ASN A 62 -9.39 -2.73 -2.34
C ASN A 62 -10.48 -2.07 -1.49
N GLN A 63 -10.09 -1.17 -0.57
CA GLN A 63 -11.01 -0.42 0.26
C GLN A 63 -11.89 0.52 -0.57
N GLY A 64 -11.28 1.33 -1.44
CA GLY A 64 -11.99 2.25 -2.32
C GLY A 64 -12.91 1.53 -3.30
N TYR A 65 -12.44 0.44 -3.91
CA TYR A 65 -13.21 -0.40 -4.81
C TYR A 65 -14.43 -1.00 -4.12
N ARG A 66 -14.26 -1.62 -2.94
CA ARG A 66 -15.38 -2.21 -2.20
C ARG A 66 -16.40 -1.14 -1.83
N HIS A 67 -15.95 -0.01 -1.28
CA HIS A 67 -16.86 1.06 -0.87
C HIS A 67 -17.61 1.68 -2.06
N GLY A 68 -16.91 1.97 -3.16
CA GLY A 68 -17.53 2.49 -4.38
C GLY A 68 -18.49 1.51 -5.01
N ALA A 69 -18.15 0.21 -5.05
CA ALA A 69 -19.02 -0.83 -5.58
C ALA A 69 -20.29 -0.99 -4.72
N GLU A 70 -20.16 -1.03 -3.39
CA GLU A 70 -21.30 -1.12 -2.47
C GLU A 70 -22.31 0.02 -2.68
N LEU A 71 -21.84 1.25 -2.88
CA LEU A 71 -22.70 2.40 -3.15
C LEU A 71 -23.32 2.39 -4.56
N MET A 72 -22.58 1.88 -5.56
CA MET A 72 -23.00 1.95 -6.96
C MET A 72 -23.87 0.78 -7.41
N ILE A 73 -23.79 -0.39 -6.76
CA ILE A 73 -24.58 -1.58 -7.10
C ILE A 73 -26.07 -1.26 -7.14
N THR A 74 -26.60 -0.60 -6.10
CA THR A 74 -28.03 -0.29 -6.02
C THR A 74 -28.47 0.67 -7.14
N CYS A 75 -27.66 1.69 -7.45
CA CYS A 75 -27.91 2.60 -8.57
C CYS A 75 -27.93 1.85 -9.91
N GLY A 76 -26.96 0.94 -10.11
CA GLY A 76 -26.87 0.09 -11.29
C GLY A 76 -28.08 -0.84 -11.45
N GLN A 77 -28.54 -1.45 -10.35
CA GLN A 77 -29.74 -2.29 -10.35
C GLN A 77 -30.99 -1.49 -10.72
N PHE A 78 -31.20 -0.31 -10.14
CA PHE A 78 -32.34 0.55 -10.51
C PHE A 78 -32.28 0.97 -11.98
N LYS A 79 -31.12 1.39 -12.49
CA LYS A 79 -30.97 1.71 -13.93
C LYS A 79 -31.25 0.51 -14.81
N GLY A 80 -30.75 -0.68 -14.44
CA GLY A 80 -30.99 -1.93 -15.17
C GLY A 80 -32.48 -2.26 -15.23
N THR A 81 -33.16 -2.27 -14.09
CA THR A 81 -34.58 -2.60 -13.98
C THR A 81 -35.46 -1.56 -14.66
N LEU A 82 -35.20 -0.26 -14.50
CA LEU A 82 -35.93 0.80 -15.17
C LEU A 82 -35.74 0.76 -16.70
N ASN A 83 -34.52 0.47 -17.19
CA ASN A 83 -34.29 0.30 -18.63
C ASN A 83 -34.99 -0.94 -19.18
N ALA A 84 -35.00 -2.05 -18.45
CA ALA A 84 -35.75 -3.25 -18.85
C ALA A 84 -37.26 -2.96 -18.94
N LEU A 85 -37.81 -2.25 -17.95
CA LEU A 85 -39.21 -1.79 -17.97
C LEU A 85 -39.47 -0.82 -19.13
N LEU A 86 -38.54 0.09 -19.41
CA LEU A 86 -38.64 1.03 -20.53
C LEU A 86 -38.73 0.28 -21.87
N SER A 87 -37.84 -0.68 -22.10
CA SER A 87 -37.84 -1.52 -23.30
C SER A 87 -39.11 -2.35 -23.42
N TRP A 88 -39.61 -2.91 -22.32
CA TRP A 88 -40.87 -3.65 -22.30
C TRP A 88 -42.07 -2.75 -22.62
N CYS A 89 -42.14 -1.55 -22.03
CA CYS A 89 -43.21 -0.58 -22.32
C CYS A 89 -43.20 -0.13 -23.78
N HIS A 90 -42.02 0.07 -24.38
CA HIS A 90 -41.88 0.39 -25.79
C HIS A 90 -42.43 -0.70 -26.71
N PHE A 91 -42.22 -1.98 -26.35
CA PHE A 91 -42.72 -3.10 -27.15
C PHE A 91 -44.24 -3.30 -27.01
N ASN A 92 -44.81 -3.01 -25.83
CA ASN A 92 -46.23 -3.24 -25.54
C ASN A 92 -47.14 -2.02 -25.72
N GLY A 93 -46.60 -0.88 -26.19
CA GLY A 93 -47.39 0.33 -26.49
C GLY A 93 -47.88 1.10 -25.25
N HIS A 94 -47.19 0.98 -24.10
CA HIS A 94 -47.54 1.69 -22.87
C HIS A 94 -46.91 3.09 -22.78
N ASP A 95 -47.29 3.98 -23.70
CA ASP A 95 -46.67 5.31 -23.84
C ASP A 95 -46.82 6.20 -22.60
N SER A 96 -47.88 6.01 -21.81
CA SER A 96 -48.13 6.75 -20.57
C SER A 96 -47.12 6.44 -19.46
N ALA A 97 -46.51 5.25 -19.47
CA ALA A 97 -45.50 4.83 -18.51
C ALA A 97 -44.08 5.26 -18.93
N LEU A 98 -43.83 5.47 -20.22
CA LEU A 98 -42.50 5.83 -20.75
C LEU A 98 -41.97 7.15 -20.17
N SER A 99 -42.82 8.17 -20.07
CA SER A 99 -42.43 9.47 -19.53
C SER A 99 -42.06 9.38 -18.05
N LYS A 100 -42.81 8.58 -17.27
CA LYS A 100 -42.55 8.32 -15.85
C LYS A 100 -41.24 7.55 -15.66
N ILE A 101 -41.02 6.49 -16.44
CA ILE A 101 -39.78 5.69 -16.37
C ILE A 101 -38.56 6.54 -16.74
N LYS A 102 -38.65 7.38 -17.78
CA LYS A 102 -37.58 8.30 -18.16
C LYS A 102 -37.25 9.32 -17.06
N ASN A 103 -38.28 9.85 -16.37
CA ASN A 103 -38.08 10.74 -15.24
C ASN A 103 -37.38 10.03 -14.07
N LEU A 104 -37.78 8.80 -13.73
CA LEU A 104 -37.10 8.01 -12.70
C LEU A 104 -35.63 7.72 -13.07
N LEU A 105 -35.36 7.42 -14.34
CA LEU A 105 -34.01 7.19 -14.82
C LEU A 105 -33.11 8.44 -14.68
N ASP A 106 -33.66 9.63 -14.96
CA ASP A 106 -32.97 10.92 -14.74
C ASP A 106 -32.68 11.17 -13.25
N VAL A 107 -33.63 10.87 -12.36
CA VAL A 107 -33.46 10.98 -10.90
C VAL A 107 -32.35 10.04 -10.40
N VAL A 108 -32.33 8.80 -10.87
CA VAL A 108 -31.26 7.84 -10.51
C VAL A 108 -29.91 8.28 -11.07
N GLY A 109 -29.87 8.81 -12.30
CA GLY A 109 -28.64 9.32 -12.91
C GLY A 109 -28.04 10.50 -12.14
N LYS A 110 -28.88 11.44 -11.67
CA LYS A 110 -28.43 12.54 -10.80
C LYS A 110 -27.89 12.05 -9.47
N HIS A 111 -28.58 11.09 -8.85
CA HIS A 111 -28.12 10.50 -7.59
C HIS A 111 -26.75 9.80 -7.75
N GLU A 112 -26.54 9.09 -8.86
CA GLU A 112 -25.24 8.48 -9.20
C GLU A 112 -24.14 9.54 -9.33
N GLU A 113 -24.41 10.65 -10.02
CA GLU A 113 -23.45 11.75 -10.15
C GLU A 113 -23.11 12.41 -8.81
N ASP A 114 -24.11 12.61 -7.94
CA ASP A 114 -23.91 13.14 -6.59
C ASP A 114 -23.03 12.19 -5.73
N VAL A 115 -23.25 10.88 -5.83
CA VAL A 115 -22.43 9.86 -5.15
C VAL A 115 -21.00 9.87 -5.69
N LEU A 116 -20.81 9.96 -7.01
CA LEU A 116 -19.48 10.06 -7.61
C LEU A 116 -18.74 11.32 -7.17
N LYS A 117 -19.43 12.45 -7.11
CA LYS A 117 -18.86 13.72 -6.64
C LYS A 117 -18.43 13.61 -5.18
N TYR A 118 -19.25 12.97 -4.34
CA TYR A 118 -18.91 12.69 -2.94
C TYR A 118 -17.64 11.83 -2.83
N LEU A 119 -17.57 10.71 -3.57
CA LEU A 119 -16.39 9.82 -3.56
C LEU A 119 -15.11 10.52 -4.01
N ASN A 120 -15.20 11.38 -5.02
CA ASN A 120 -14.08 12.17 -5.53
C ASN A 120 -13.66 13.34 -4.64
N SER A 121 -14.47 13.70 -3.63
CA SER A 121 -14.15 14.78 -2.69
C SER A 121 -13.25 14.32 -1.53
N THR A 122 -12.77 13.06 -1.56
CA THR A 122 -11.97 12.49 -0.46
C THR A 122 -10.64 13.23 -0.27
N GLU A 123 -10.41 13.53 1.00
CA GLU A 123 -9.38 14.32 1.68
C GLU A 123 -7.95 14.11 1.13
N GLU A 124 -7.43 15.13 0.44
CA GLU A 124 -5.98 15.33 0.28
C GLU A 124 -5.39 15.40 1.69
N LEU A 125 -4.75 14.32 2.16
CA LEU A 125 -4.03 14.35 3.43
C LEU A 125 -2.70 15.09 3.18
N PRO A 126 -2.55 16.34 3.62
CA PRO A 126 -1.40 17.17 3.23
C PRO A 126 -0.07 16.67 3.85
N HIS A 127 -0.12 15.72 4.77
CA HIS A 127 1.06 15.22 5.50
C HIS A 127 1.70 13.96 4.92
N LEU A 128 1.00 13.14 4.13
CA LEU A 128 1.58 11.88 3.64
C LEU A 128 2.70 12.13 2.61
N ARG A 129 2.52 13.15 1.76
CA ARG A 129 3.47 13.51 0.71
C ARG A 129 4.84 13.91 1.26
N HIS A 130 4.83 14.70 2.34
CA HIS A 130 6.05 15.15 2.98
C HIS A 130 6.83 14.03 3.69
N VAL A 131 6.14 13.00 4.19
CA VAL A 131 6.79 11.84 4.83
C VAL A 131 7.47 10.96 3.79
N LEU A 132 6.87 10.78 2.61
CA LEU A 132 7.45 9.98 1.53
C LEU A 132 8.69 10.65 0.93
N ASP A 133 8.66 11.96 0.69
CA ASP A 133 9.82 12.73 0.21
C ASP A 133 10.98 12.67 1.22
N SER A 134 10.68 12.67 2.52
CA SER A 134 11.71 12.56 3.58
C SER A 134 12.38 11.19 3.66
N VAL A 135 11.70 10.12 3.22
CA VAL A 135 12.26 8.75 3.19
C VAL A 135 13.16 8.53 1.97
N GLU A 136 12.88 9.23 0.86
CA GLU A 136 13.70 9.21 -0.35
C GLU A 136 15.01 10.00 -0.17
N ASP A 137 15.00 11.04 0.67
CA ASP A 137 16.16 11.89 1.01
C ASP A 137 17.03 11.36 2.17
N MET A 138 16.69 10.20 2.74
CA MET A 138 17.61 9.50 3.64
C MET A 138 18.75 8.89 2.83
N ASP A 139 19.72 9.73 2.47
CA ASP A 139 20.94 9.39 1.76
C ASP A 139 21.78 8.39 2.60
N LEU A 140 21.55 7.09 2.40
CA LEU A 140 22.30 5.96 3.01
C LEU A 140 23.76 5.87 2.49
N ASN A 141 24.31 6.98 2.03
CA ASN A 141 25.64 7.10 1.43
C ASN A 141 26.60 7.92 2.29
N GLN A 142 26.48 7.94 3.62
CA GLN A 142 27.56 8.42 4.48
C GLN A 142 27.80 7.50 5.68
N THR A 143 28.89 6.73 5.61
CA THR A 143 29.90 6.62 6.67
C THR A 143 31.11 5.89 6.10
N ALA A 144 31.95 6.64 5.42
CA ALA A 144 33.37 6.38 5.36
C ALA A 144 34.07 7.73 5.40
N SER A 145 34.17 8.33 6.59
CA SER A 145 35.35 9.12 6.88
C SER A 145 36.50 8.12 6.97
N ALA A 146 37.08 7.81 5.81
CA ALA A 146 38.37 7.15 5.74
C ALA A 146 39.42 8.25 5.94
N GLY A 147 40.02 8.28 7.13
CA GLY A 147 41.11 9.20 7.41
C GLY A 147 41.35 9.43 8.90
N THR A 148 41.84 8.42 9.61
CA THR A 148 42.85 8.68 10.65
C THR A 148 43.79 7.47 10.74
N GLU A 149 45.06 7.80 10.59
CA GLU A 149 46.22 6.94 10.58
C GLU A 149 46.36 6.16 11.88
N TYR A 150 46.77 4.90 11.71
CA TYR A 150 47.32 4.02 12.72
C TYR A 150 48.62 4.61 13.28
N ASN A 151 48.66 4.91 14.57
CA ASN A 151 49.91 4.96 15.34
C ASN A 151 49.71 4.28 16.69
N GLU A 152 50.46 3.19 16.84
CA GLU A 152 51.15 2.62 18.00
C GLU A 152 50.55 2.72 19.43
N VAL A 153 50.61 1.56 20.08
CA VAL A 153 50.25 1.19 21.46
C VAL A 153 50.86 2.12 22.53
N THR A 154 50.08 2.50 23.54
CA THR A 154 50.54 2.49 24.94
C THR A 154 49.39 2.23 25.93
N ASP A 155 49.74 1.41 26.92
CA ASP A 155 48.99 0.93 28.08
C ASP A 155 48.55 2.06 29.04
N GLY A 156 47.35 1.95 29.63
CA GLY A 156 46.82 2.94 30.58
C GLY A 156 45.37 2.70 31.03
N LYS A 157 45.22 2.40 32.32
CA LYS A 157 44.01 2.05 33.09
C LYS A 157 42.88 3.11 33.17
N GLN A 158 41.66 2.60 33.44
CA GLN A 158 40.53 3.19 34.21
C GLN A 158 39.79 4.41 33.61
N GLU A 159 38.48 4.62 33.74
CA GLU A 159 37.34 3.88 34.31
C GLU A 159 36.02 4.55 33.82
N ASP A 160 34.95 3.76 33.80
CA ASP A 160 33.55 4.10 34.07
C ASP A 160 32.58 4.71 33.01
N GLY A 161 31.38 4.11 32.98
CA GLY A 161 30.12 4.82 32.82
C GLY A 161 29.36 4.71 31.49
N GLY A 162 28.40 3.77 31.39
CA GLY A 162 27.17 4.02 30.64
C GLY A 162 26.72 2.94 29.65
N SER A 163 25.97 1.96 30.16
CA SER A 163 25.06 1.13 29.37
C SER A 163 24.04 2.00 28.63
N SER A 164 23.86 1.78 27.33
CA SER A 164 22.70 2.24 26.58
C SER A 164 22.14 1.07 25.79
N ASP A 165 21.28 0.31 26.46
CA ASP A 165 20.24 -0.54 25.87
C ASP A 165 19.58 0.18 24.68
N VAL A 166 19.92 -0.23 23.46
CA VAL A 166 19.08 0.07 22.30
C VAL A 166 18.05 -1.04 22.23
N ASN A 167 16.90 -0.78 22.83
CA ASN A 167 15.69 -1.60 22.74
C ASN A 167 15.31 -1.82 21.27
N ILE A 168 15.63 -3.00 20.74
CA ILE A 168 15.04 -3.53 19.52
C ILE A 168 13.61 -3.96 19.88
N CYS A 169 12.65 -3.05 19.69
CA CYS A 169 11.24 -3.37 19.86
C CYS A 169 10.77 -4.30 18.72
N ARG A 170 10.92 -5.60 18.95
CA ARG A 170 10.27 -6.67 18.18
C ARG A 170 8.87 -6.87 18.76
N ASN A 171 7.86 -6.21 18.19
CA ASN A 171 6.48 -6.42 18.61
C ASN A 171 5.87 -7.59 17.83
N ASN A 172 5.88 -8.77 18.45
CA ASN A 172 4.93 -9.83 18.15
C ASN A 172 3.73 -9.60 19.06
N GLY A 173 2.61 -9.11 18.51
CA GLY A 173 1.43 -8.78 19.29
C GLY A 173 0.24 -8.47 18.40
N GLU A 174 -0.71 -9.38 18.44
CA GLU A 174 -2.02 -9.40 17.81
C GLU A 174 -2.88 -8.15 18.09
N ALA A 175 -3.74 -7.82 17.12
CA ALA A 175 -4.90 -6.93 17.21
C ALA A 175 -4.66 -5.45 17.59
N GLY A 176 -4.44 -4.64 16.55
CA GLY A 176 -4.71 -3.19 16.57
C GLY A 176 -5.33 -2.77 15.25
N SER A 177 -6.57 -3.19 14.99
CA SER A 177 -7.36 -2.63 13.90
C SER A 177 -7.60 -1.16 14.24
N LEU A 178 -6.72 -0.28 13.76
CA LEU A 178 -7.04 1.14 13.62
C LEU A 178 -8.15 1.21 12.57
N GLN A 179 -9.39 1.05 13.05
CA GLN A 179 -10.57 1.50 12.35
C GLN A 179 -10.38 3.00 12.16
N SER A 180 -9.77 3.35 11.04
CA SER A 180 -9.94 4.67 10.46
C SER A 180 -11.43 4.77 10.12
N GLU A 181 -12.18 5.29 11.08
CA GLU A 181 -13.55 5.73 10.90
C GLU A 181 -13.49 6.98 10.01
N CYS A 182 -13.14 6.77 8.73
CA CYS A 182 -13.20 7.78 7.70
C CYS A 182 -14.63 8.30 7.68
N GLY A 183 -14.76 9.60 7.96
CA GLY A 183 -15.96 10.21 8.47
C GLY A 183 -17.23 9.75 7.78
N LYS A 184 -18.15 9.15 8.56
CA LYS A 184 -19.58 9.10 8.27
C LYS A 184 -20.14 10.53 8.28
N ALA A 185 -19.72 11.36 7.35
CA ALA A 185 -20.32 12.65 7.09
C ALA A 185 -21.53 12.44 6.16
N ASN A 186 -22.70 12.31 6.79
CA ASN A 186 -23.98 12.87 6.33
C ASN A 186 -24.53 12.49 4.94
N LEU A 187 -24.45 11.23 4.52
CA LEU A 187 -25.40 10.69 3.52
C LEU A 187 -26.56 9.89 4.14
N CYS A 188 -26.56 9.75 5.48
CA CYS A 188 -27.65 9.12 6.22
C CYS A 188 -28.49 10.21 6.90
N THR A 189 -29.35 10.86 6.12
CA THR A 189 -30.47 11.60 6.68
C THR A 189 -31.75 11.06 6.08
N ASP A 190 -32.33 10.12 6.83
CA ASP A 190 -33.68 9.57 6.72
C ASP A 190 -33.89 8.44 5.67
N PRO A 191 -33.97 7.15 6.09
CA PRO A 191 -34.22 6.03 5.19
C PRO A 191 -35.59 6.11 4.46
N GLU A 192 -36.57 6.84 4.99
CA GLU A 192 -37.85 7.11 4.29
C GLU A 192 -37.74 8.20 3.20
N ARG A 193 -36.68 9.02 3.21
CA ARG A 193 -36.45 10.11 2.23
C ARG A 193 -35.23 9.92 1.35
N SER A 194 -34.55 8.77 1.42
CA SER A 194 -33.47 8.48 0.47
C SER A 194 -34.02 8.47 -0.97
N THR A 195 -33.33 9.16 -1.89
CA THR A 195 -33.73 9.27 -3.30
C THR A 195 -34.04 7.90 -3.90
N LEU A 196 -33.24 6.88 -3.56
CA LEU A 196 -33.44 5.50 -4.01
C LEU A 196 -34.67 4.82 -3.38
N ALA A 197 -34.98 5.04 -2.10
CA ALA A 197 -36.21 4.51 -1.50
C ALA A 197 -37.46 5.14 -2.15
N TRP A 198 -37.40 6.43 -2.49
CA TRP A 198 -38.46 7.07 -3.26
C TRP A 198 -38.58 6.46 -4.66
N VAL A 199 -37.47 6.28 -5.39
CA VAL A 199 -37.45 5.62 -6.71
C VAL A 199 -38.04 4.22 -6.60
N LYS A 200 -37.63 3.42 -5.62
CA LYS A 200 -38.17 2.08 -5.36
C LYS A 200 -39.69 2.08 -5.25
N LYS A 201 -40.23 2.97 -4.41
CA LYS A 201 -41.68 3.09 -4.22
C LYS A 201 -42.40 3.46 -5.52
N GLN A 202 -41.82 4.35 -6.33
CA GLN A 202 -42.38 4.70 -7.65
C GLN A 202 -42.30 3.54 -8.64
N THR A 203 -41.19 2.79 -8.67
CA THR A 203 -41.02 1.62 -9.53
C THR A 203 -42.02 0.52 -9.17
N VAL A 204 -42.23 0.23 -7.88
CA VAL A 204 -43.26 -0.71 -7.40
C VAL A 204 -44.65 -0.30 -7.91
N TRP A 205 -45.00 0.98 -7.72
CA TRP A 205 -46.29 1.48 -8.18
C TRP A 205 -46.44 1.38 -9.70
N LEU A 206 -45.39 1.65 -10.48
CA LEU A 206 -45.42 1.47 -11.94
C LEU A 206 -45.63 0.01 -12.35
N VAL A 207 -44.95 -0.93 -11.70
CA VAL A 207 -45.09 -2.37 -11.98
C VAL A 207 -46.52 -2.85 -11.71
N GLU A 208 -47.14 -2.39 -10.62
CA GLU A 208 -48.55 -2.68 -10.31
C GLU A 208 -49.50 -2.09 -11.37
N GLN A 209 -49.29 -0.84 -11.78
CA GLN A 209 -50.11 -0.18 -12.80
C GLN A 209 -50.01 -0.84 -14.18
N LEU A 210 -48.86 -1.41 -14.51
CA LEU A 210 -48.63 -2.14 -15.76
C LEU A 210 -49.16 -3.59 -15.72
N GLY A 211 -49.67 -4.06 -14.58
CA GLY A 211 -50.22 -5.41 -14.43
C GLY A 211 -49.15 -6.50 -14.62
N LEU A 212 -47.90 -6.21 -14.28
CA LEU A 212 -46.78 -7.13 -14.46
C LEU A 212 -46.82 -8.30 -13.45
N PRO A 213 -46.21 -9.45 -13.78
CA PRO A 213 -46.16 -10.61 -12.89
C PRO A 213 -45.61 -10.30 -11.50
N LEU A 214 -46.11 -11.03 -10.49
CA LEU A 214 -45.72 -10.87 -9.09
C LEU A 214 -44.21 -11.09 -8.86
N ASP A 215 -43.57 -11.90 -9.70
CA ASP A 215 -42.12 -12.13 -9.65
C ASP A 215 -41.32 -10.85 -9.90
N ILE A 216 -41.80 -9.99 -10.80
CA ILE A 216 -41.17 -8.70 -11.11
C ILE A 216 -41.38 -7.72 -9.94
N LEU A 217 -42.57 -7.74 -9.34
CA LEU A 217 -42.87 -6.95 -8.15
C LEU A 217 -41.94 -7.32 -6.99
N HIS A 218 -41.78 -8.62 -6.74
CA HIS A 218 -40.89 -9.12 -5.70
C HIS A 218 -39.42 -8.76 -5.98
N HIS A 219 -38.97 -8.84 -7.24
CA HIS A 219 -37.63 -8.41 -7.63
C HIS A 219 -37.38 -6.93 -7.29
N VAL A 220 -38.31 -6.03 -7.63
CA VAL A 220 -38.18 -4.59 -7.31
C VAL A 220 -38.23 -4.33 -5.80
N GLN A 221 -38.97 -5.14 -5.04
CA GLN A 221 -39.00 -5.03 -3.58
C GLN A 221 -37.71 -5.47 -2.89
N GLN A 222 -36.88 -6.29 -3.55
CA GLN A 222 -35.59 -6.74 -3.04
C GLN A 222 -34.44 -5.76 -3.31
N LEU A 223 -34.63 -4.77 -4.19
CA LEU A 223 -33.70 -3.67 -4.45
C LEU A 223 -33.64 -2.67 -3.29
#